data_AF-X1BRR8-F1
#
_entry.id   AF-X1BRR8-F1
#
_cell.length_a   1.000
_cell.length_b   1.000
_cell.length_c   1.000
_cell.angle_alpha   90.00
_cell.angle_beta   90.00
_cell.angle_gamma   90.00
#
_symmetry.space_group_name_H-M   'P 1'
#
loop_
_entity.id
_entity.type
_entity.pdbx_description
1 polymer ?
#
loop_
_entity_poly.entity_id
_entity_poly.type
_entity_poly.pdbx_seq_one_letter_code
_entity_poly.pdbx_strand_id
1 'polypeptide(L)'
;MCSIPNLASEIEVFESFGQPTARCSIITPDYGATSLGDLISVELGFDETGKGVAFKGYVQSINSERLPGQYVIEANDILIKAVEHMIVSTDLEHPWRRVDITMEDLVHDLLDEAGITDYEGDVSGFTLATGDTPVEFQFVFAMDAINTVAGIIAWHVYADHTGKVWFKDIKAAPSGAPAAAYTVGAAGNLIMISRNTSTDNLRNKVIVFGEREI
;
A
#
# COMPACT_ATOMS: atom_id res chain seq x y z
N MET A 1 4.00 -13.42 -16.95
CA MET A 1 2.78 -12.64 -16.68
C MET A 1 1.61 -13.56 -17.03
N CYS A 2 0.90 -14.05 -16.01
CA CYS A 2 -0.28 -14.90 -16.20
C CYS A 2 -1.49 -13.99 -16.36
N SER A 3 -2.28 -14.14 -17.42
CA SER A 3 -3.49 -13.36 -17.66
C SER A 3 -4.71 -14.18 -17.27
N ILE A 4 -5.53 -13.66 -16.38
CA ILE A 4 -6.85 -14.26 -16.09
C ILE A 4 -7.70 -14.10 -17.35
N PRO A 5 -8.32 -15.16 -17.88
CA PRO A 5 -9.14 -15.08 -19.08
C PRO A 5 -10.30 -14.07 -18.88
N ASN A 6 -10.75 -13.46 -19.98
CA ASN A 6 -11.76 -12.40 -20.06
C ASN A 6 -13.20 -12.89 -19.72
N LEU A 7 -13.32 -13.72 -18.69
CA LEU A 7 -14.54 -14.38 -18.22
C LEU A 7 -14.85 -14.05 -16.76
N ALA A 8 -14.12 -13.11 -16.16
CA ALA A 8 -14.42 -12.62 -14.82
C ALA A 8 -15.85 -12.08 -14.78
N SER A 9 -16.67 -12.61 -13.87
CA SER A 9 -18.04 -12.14 -13.66
C SER A 9 -18.06 -10.89 -12.78
N GLU A 10 -17.07 -10.74 -11.91
CA GLU A 10 -16.94 -9.63 -10.97
C GLU A 10 -15.48 -9.34 -10.70
N ILE A 11 -15.16 -8.05 -10.62
CA ILE A 11 -13.84 -7.54 -10.25
C ILE A 11 -14.06 -6.40 -9.26
N GLU A 12 -13.45 -6.51 -8.10
CA GLU A 12 -13.48 -5.50 -7.05
C GLU A 12 -12.05 -5.11 -6.69
N VAL A 13 -11.78 -3.80 -6.67
CA VAL A 13 -10.50 -3.23 -6.24
C VAL A 13 -10.78 -2.31 -5.06
N PHE A 14 -10.15 -2.61 -3.93
CA PHE A 14 -10.27 -1.85 -2.70
C PHE A 14 -8.97 -1.14 -2.38
N GLU A 15 -9.05 0.19 -2.28
CA GLU A 15 -7.93 1.06 -1.98
C GLU A 15 -8.27 1.96 -0.79
N SER A 16 -7.34 2.07 0.15
CA SER A 16 -7.52 2.90 1.33
C SER A 16 -6.18 3.34 1.88
N PHE A 17 -6.05 4.64 2.18
CA PHE A 17 -4.87 5.17 2.88
C PHE A 17 -4.68 4.61 4.29
N GLY A 18 -5.72 3.98 4.87
CA GLY A 18 -5.64 3.33 6.18
C GLY A 18 -5.18 1.88 6.13
N GLN A 19 -4.91 1.33 4.95
CA GLN A 19 -4.44 -0.04 4.78
C GLN A 19 -3.07 -0.04 4.08
N PRO A 20 -2.14 -0.92 4.48
CA PRO A 20 -0.80 -0.95 3.91
C PRO A 20 -0.78 -1.47 2.46
N THR A 21 -1.82 -2.17 2.02
CA THR A 21 -1.93 -2.77 0.69
C THR A 21 -3.34 -2.57 0.15
N ALA A 22 -3.48 -2.25 -1.13
CA ALA A 22 -4.72 -2.43 -1.87
C ALA A 22 -5.03 -3.92 -2.04
N ARG A 23 -6.32 -4.27 -2.11
CA ARG A 23 -6.80 -5.64 -2.34
C ARG A 23 -7.62 -5.69 -3.62
N CYS A 24 -7.44 -6.76 -4.38
CA CYS A 24 -8.27 -7.10 -5.52
C CYS A 24 -8.95 -8.45 -5.29
N SER A 25 -10.25 -8.52 -5.59
CA SER A 25 -11.05 -9.73 -5.61
C SER A 25 -11.57 -9.95 -7.03
N ILE A 26 -11.35 -11.15 -7.57
CA ILE A 26 -11.78 -11.52 -8.92
C ILE A 26 -12.61 -12.79 -8.82
N ILE A 27 -13.88 -12.71 -9.23
CA ILE A 27 -14.76 -13.86 -9.34
C ILE A 27 -14.76 -14.34 -10.79
N THR A 28 -14.33 -15.57 -11.01
CA THR A 28 -14.17 -16.16 -12.35
C THR A 28 -14.61 -17.62 -12.39
N PRO A 29 -15.21 -18.11 -13.50
CA PRO A 29 -15.54 -19.52 -13.64
C PRO A 29 -14.30 -20.41 -13.82
N ASP A 30 -13.17 -19.84 -14.20
CA ASP A 30 -11.89 -20.52 -14.39
C ASP A 30 -10.73 -19.59 -14.02
N TYR A 31 -9.78 -20.09 -13.23
CA TYR A 31 -8.55 -19.38 -12.88
C TYR A 31 -7.35 -19.81 -13.74
N GLY A 32 -7.54 -20.77 -14.65
CA GLY A 32 -6.58 -21.18 -15.67
C GLY A 32 -5.25 -21.65 -15.08
N ALA A 33 -4.16 -21.03 -15.52
CA ALA A 33 -2.80 -21.34 -15.05
C ALA A 33 -2.37 -20.49 -13.84
N THR A 34 -3.27 -19.69 -13.26
CA THR A 34 -2.96 -18.82 -12.12
C THR A 34 -2.76 -19.66 -10.86
N SER A 35 -1.72 -19.33 -10.10
CA SER A 35 -1.34 -20.01 -8.87
C SER A 35 -1.06 -19.03 -7.73
N LEU A 36 -0.93 -19.54 -6.51
CA LEU A 36 -0.60 -18.73 -5.34
C LEU A 36 0.80 -18.11 -5.50
N GLY A 37 0.93 -16.84 -5.18
CA GLY A 37 2.16 -16.07 -5.35
C GLY A 37 2.40 -15.57 -6.78
N ASP A 38 1.52 -15.86 -7.74
CA ASP A 38 1.64 -15.30 -9.08
C ASP A 38 1.38 -13.80 -9.07
N LEU A 39 2.20 -13.06 -9.83
CA LEU A 39 1.97 -11.65 -10.12
C LEU A 39 0.91 -11.53 -11.21
N ILE A 40 -0.22 -10.90 -10.87
CA ILE A 40 -1.32 -10.60 -11.78
C ILE A 40 -1.45 -9.10 -12.01
N SER A 41 -2.09 -8.74 -13.11
CA SER A 41 -2.50 -7.37 -13.40
C SER A 41 -3.93 -7.37 -13.94
N VAL A 42 -4.72 -6.39 -13.49
CA VAL A 42 -6.08 -6.15 -13.93
C VAL A 42 -6.09 -4.86 -14.73
N GLU A 43 -6.49 -4.98 -15.99
CA GLU A 43 -6.69 -3.85 -16.90
C GLU A 43 -8.19 -3.63 -17.10
N LEU A 44 -8.66 -2.40 -16.92
CA LEU A 44 -10.07 -2.03 -17.11
C LEU A 44 -10.17 -0.97 -18.21
N GLY A 45 -11.13 -1.14 -19.12
CA GLY A 45 -11.37 -0.22 -20.22
C GLY A 45 -12.55 -0.66 -21.09
N PHE A 46 -13.05 0.26 -21.92
CA PHE A 46 -14.13 -0.03 -22.86
C PHE A 46 -13.64 -0.73 -24.13
N ASP A 47 -12.38 -0.52 -24.52
CA ASP A 47 -11.73 -1.15 -25.65
C ASP A 47 -10.21 -1.27 -25.43
N GLU A 48 -9.52 -1.99 -26.33
CA GLU A 48 -8.07 -2.23 -26.28
C GLU A 48 -7.22 -0.96 -26.33
N THR A 49 -7.76 0.14 -26.86
CA THR A 49 -7.09 1.44 -26.97
C THR A 49 -7.29 2.34 -25.75
N GLY A 50 -8.30 2.07 -24.94
CA GLY A 50 -8.66 2.85 -23.76
C GLY A 50 -8.55 2.11 -22.43
N LYS A 51 -7.94 0.91 -22.41
CA LYS A 51 -7.71 0.17 -21.17
C LYS A 51 -6.53 0.73 -20.37
N GLY A 52 -6.74 0.89 -19.07
CA GLY A 52 -5.72 1.29 -18.11
C GLY A 52 -5.52 0.20 -17.08
N VAL A 53 -4.30 0.13 -16.50
CA VAL A 53 -4.04 -0.78 -15.38
C VAL A 53 -4.78 -0.25 -14.16
N ALA A 54 -5.72 -1.04 -13.64
CA ALA A 54 -6.49 -0.73 -12.45
C ALA A 54 -5.86 -1.36 -11.19
N PHE A 55 -5.15 -2.48 -11.34
CA PHE A 55 -4.49 -3.16 -10.23
C PHE A 55 -3.31 -4.01 -10.70
N LYS A 56 -2.30 -4.15 -9.84
CA LYS A 56 -1.20 -5.10 -10.03
C LYS A 56 -0.72 -5.59 -8.67
N GLY A 57 -0.60 -6.90 -8.53
CA GLY A 57 -0.36 -7.51 -7.23
C GLY A 57 -0.18 -9.02 -7.28
N TYR A 58 0.05 -9.62 -6.11
CA TYR A 58 0.30 -11.04 -5.92
C TYR A 58 -0.94 -11.77 -5.44
N VAL A 59 -1.21 -12.94 -6.02
CA VAL A 59 -2.32 -13.81 -5.60
C VAL A 59 -2.03 -14.42 -4.23
N GLN A 60 -2.91 -14.15 -3.28
CA GLN A 60 -2.83 -14.59 -1.89
C GLN A 60 -3.73 -15.79 -1.61
N SER A 61 -4.87 -15.88 -2.29
CA SER A 61 -5.75 -17.06 -2.18
C SER A 61 -6.55 -17.33 -3.45
N ILE A 62 -6.90 -18.60 -3.64
CA ILE A 62 -7.82 -19.06 -4.67
C ILE A 62 -8.80 -20.01 -3.99
N ASN A 63 -10.06 -19.58 -3.87
CA ASN A 63 -11.10 -20.31 -3.15
C ASN A 63 -12.23 -20.68 -4.11
N SER A 64 -12.77 -21.91 -4.01
CA SER A 64 -14.01 -22.26 -4.69
C SER A 64 -15.21 -21.68 -3.96
N GLU A 65 -16.14 -21.06 -4.68
CA GLU A 65 -17.40 -20.63 -4.09
C GLU A 65 -18.32 -21.81 -3.76
N ARG A 66 -19.35 -21.53 -2.96
CA ARG A 66 -20.41 -22.49 -2.66
C ARG A 66 -21.21 -22.89 -3.91
N LEU A 67 -21.28 -22.00 -4.91
CA LEU A 67 -21.87 -22.31 -6.20
C LEU A 67 -20.86 -23.08 -7.07
N PRO A 68 -21.24 -24.22 -7.67
CA PRO A 68 -20.32 -24.99 -8.50
C PRO A 68 -19.80 -24.17 -9.69
N GLY A 69 -18.49 -24.21 -9.91
CA GLY A 69 -17.86 -23.61 -11.10
C GLY A 69 -17.60 -22.12 -11.00
N GLN A 70 -17.47 -21.55 -9.80
CA GLN A 70 -16.95 -20.20 -9.56
C GLN A 70 -15.80 -20.24 -8.57
N TYR A 71 -14.79 -19.42 -8.83
CA TYR A 71 -13.61 -19.25 -7.99
C TYR A 71 -13.44 -17.77 -7.64
N VAL A 72 -13.03 -17.51 -6.41
CA VAL A 72 -12.63 -16.20 -5.93
C VAL A 72 -11.11 -16.21 -5.83
N ILE A 73 -10.48 -15.36 -6.63
CA ILE A 73 -9.05 -15.07 -6.56
C ILE A 73 -8.90 -13.79 -5.76
N GLU A 74 -8.13 -13.84 -4.68
CA GLU A 74 -7.79 -12.66 -3.89
C GLU A 74 -6.31 -12.34 -4.06
N ALA A 75 -6.03 -11.07 -4.32
CA ALA A 75 -4.68 -10.56 -4.48
C ALA A 75 -4.48 -9.28 -3.67
N ASN A 76 -3.25 -9.05 -3.23
CA ASN A 76 -2.81 -7.80 -2.62
C ASN A 76 -1.75 -7.15 -3.52
N ASP A 77 -1.66 -5.83 -3.49
CA ASP A 77 -0.67 -5.10 -4.28
C ASP A 77 0.79 -5.47 -3.92
N ILE A 78 1.75 -4.83 -4.58
CA ILE A 78 3.18 -5.14 -4.42
C ILE A 78 3.67 -4.98 -2.97
N LEU A 79 3.05 -4.13 -2.16
CA LEU A 79 3.45 -3.91 -0.76
C LEU A 79 3.17 -5.11 0.14
N ILE A 80 2.40 -6.11 -0.31
CA ILE A 80 2.20 -7.36 0.44
C ILE A 80 3.53 -8.04 0.77
N LYS A 81 4.53 -7.90 -0.11
CA LYS A 81 5.89 -8.40 0.15
C LYS A 81 6.49 -7.78 1.41
N ALA A 82 6.34 -6.47 1.61
CA ALA A 82 6.84 -5.79 2.80
C ALA A 82 6.03 -6.12 4.06
N VAL A 83 4.73 -6.38 3.90
CA VAL A 83 3.86 -6.83 5.01
C VAL A 83 4.25 -8.24 5.49
N GLU A 84 4.61 -9.13 4.57
CA GLU A 84 4.96 -10.53 4.89
C GLU A 84 6.45 -10.73 5.20
N HIS A 85 7.30 -9.75 4.88
CA HIS A 85 8.74 -9.84 5.09
C HIS A 85 9.12 -9.40 6.52
N MET A 86 9.60 -10.36 7.31
CA MET A 86 10.13 -10.08 8.66
C MET A 86 11.64 -9.86 8.60
N ILE A 87 12.09 -8.70 9.07
CA ILE A 87 13.50 -8.36 9.19
C ILE A 87 14.08 -9.14 10.37
N VAL A 88 14.87 -10.15 10.05
CA VAL A 88 15.56 -10.99 11.04
C VAL A 88 17.02 -11.10 10.63
N SER A 89 17.92 -10.59 11.46
CA SER A 89 19.32 -10.95 11.31
C SER A 89 19.51 -12.40 11.79
N THR A 90 20.16 -13.21 10.97
CA THR A 90 20.61 -14.56 11.36
C THR A 90 21.71 -14.52 12.41
N ASP A 91 22.31 -13.35 12.63
CA ASP A 91 23.34 -13.10 13.63
C ASP A 91 22.90 -11.99 14.60
N LEU A 92 22.67 -12.37 15.85
CA LEU A 92 22.27 -11.45 16.92
C LEU A 92 23.31 -10.36 17.19
N GLU A 93 24.59 -10.62 16.88
CA GLU A 93 25.68 -9.65 17.07
C GLU A 93 25.80 -8.66 15.89
N HIS A 94 25.11 -8.94 14.79
CA HIS A 94 25.09 -8.10 13.59
C HIS A 94 23.65 -7.85 13.13
N PRO A 95 22.86 -7.05 13.87
CA PRO A 95 21.49 -6.71 13.49
C PRO A 95 21.45 -5.95 12.17
N TRP A 96 20.26 -5.89 11.57
CA TRP A 96 20.04 -5.03 10.41
C TRP A 96 20.21 -3.58 10.87
N ARG A 97 21.23 -2.91 10.32
CA ARG A 97 21.74 -1.63 10.81
C ARG A 97 21.99 -0.66 9.67
N ARG A 98 21.67 0.62 9.89
CA ARG A 98 22.04 1.76 9.03
C ARG A 98 22.55 2.93 9.86
N VAL A 99 23.46 3.71 9.30
CA VAL A 99 24.09 4.90 9.91
C VAL A 99 24.17 5.98 8.84
N ASP A 100 24.03 7.25 9.25
CA ASP A 100 24.12 8.41 8.36
C ASP A 100 23.28 8.24 7.08
N ILE A 101 22.00 7.90 7.28
CA ILE A 101 21.09 7.50 6.21
C ILE A 101 19.93 8.49 6.12
N THR A 102 19.56 8.89 4.91
CA THR A 102 18.37 9.73 4.70
C THR A 102 17.10 8.93 4.96
N MET A 103 15.98 9.59 5.24
CA MET A 103 14.70 8.88 5.44
C MET A 103 14.29 8.11 4.19
N GLU A 104 14.45 8.72 3.02
CA GLU A 104 14.15 8.11 1.74
C GLU A 104 15.03 6.89 1.46
N ASP A 105 16.35 6.98 1.69
CA ASP A 105 17.26 5.85 1.52
C ASP A 105 16.97 4.73 2.53
N LEU A 106 16.57 5.07 3.76
CA LEU A 106 16.19 4.07 4.75
C LEU A 106 14.93 3.31 4.33
N VAL A 107 13.92 4.00 3.80
CA VAL A 107 12.71 3.36 3.27
C VAL A 107 13.05 2.50 2.05
N HIS A 108 13.89 2.99 1.14
CA HIS A 108 14.37 2.24 -0.02
C HIS A 108 15.10 0.95 0.38
N ASP A 109 16.02 1.02 1.35
CA ASP A 109 16.73 -0.14 1.88
C ASP A 109 15.79 -1.18 2.50
N LEU A 110 14.73 -0.73 3.20
CA LEU A 110 13.71 -1.61 3.78
C LEU A 110 12.83 -2.27 2.70
N LEU A 111 12.52 -1.54 1.62
CA LEU A 111 11.78 -2.06 0.46
C LEU A 111 12.63 -3.09 -0.31
N ASP A 112 13.92 -2.82 -0.49
CA ASP A 112 14.87 -3.74 -1.13
C ASP A 112 15.01 -5.03 -0.34
N GLU A 113 15.06 -4.96 1.00
CA GLU A 113 15.06 -6.13 1.87
C GLU A 113 13.81 -7.00 1.65
N ALA A 114 12.64 -6.38 1.43
CA ALA A 114 11.40 -7.06 1.06
C ALA A 114 11.33 -7.50 -0.42
N GLY A 115 12.37 -7.25 -1.23
CA GLY A 115 12.41 -7.58 -2.65
C GLY A 115 11.47 -6.73 -3.52
N ILE A 116 11.26 -5.48 -3.13
CA ILE A 116 10.53 -4.45 -3.87
C ILE A 116 11.57 -3.44 -4.37
N THR A 117 11.79 -3.40 -5.69
CA THR A 117 12.87 -2.58 -6.29
C THR A 117 12.37 -1.46 -7.21
N ASP A 118 11.07 -1.43 -7.49
CA ASP A 118 10.44 -0.36 -8.29
C ASP A 118 9.76 0.63 -7.34
N TYR A 119 10.54 1.59 -6.86
CA TYR A 119 10.08 2.63 -5.95
C TYR A 119 10.64 4.01 -6.33
N GLU A 120 9.94 5.05 -5.90
CA GLU A 120 10.40 6.45 -5.99
C GLU A 120 9.92 7.24 -4.78
N GLY A 121 10.74 8.17 -4.32
CA GLY A 121 10.44 9.00 -3.16
C GLY A 121 10.76 10.47 -3.39
N ASP A 122 10.03 11.33 -2.69
CA ASP A 122 10.42 12.73 -2.54
C ASP A 122 11.62 12.83 -1.57
N VAL A 123 12.37 13.92 -1.63
CA VAL A 123 13.50 14.15 -0.73
C VAL A 123 13.00 14.80 0.56
N SER A 124 13.16 14.11 1.69
CA SER A 124 12.67 14.58 2.99
C SER A 124 13.55 15.68 3.59
N GLY A 125 14.85 15.67 3.26
CA GLY A 125 15.85 16.54 3.88
C GLY A 125 16.24 16.13 5.30
N PHE A 126 15.78 14.98 5.79
CA PHE A 126 16.09 14.45 7.11
C PHE A 126 17.07 13.28 7.01
N THR A 127 18.09 13.31 7.88
CA THR A 127 19.07 12.23 8.03
C THR A 127 18.93 11.62 9.43
N LEU A 128 18.86 10.30 9.50
CA LEU A 128 18.82 9.52 10.73
C LEU A 128 20.19 8.95 11.06
N ALA A 129 20.38 8.60 12.35
CA ALA A 129 21.63 8.05 12.86
C ALA A 129 22.86 8.89 12.49
N THR A 130 22.72 10.22 12.57
CA THR A 130 23.83 11.18 12.41
C THR A 130 24.70 11.14 13.67
N GLY A 131 25.63 10.18 13.75
CA GLY A 131 26.49 9.97 14.91
C GLY A 131 26.77 8.48 15.17
N ASP A 132 27.08 8.14 16.41
CA ASP A 132 27.49 6.78 16.78
C ASP A 132 26.32 5.81 17.04
N THR A 133 25.08 6.31 17.06
CA THR A 133 23.88 5.49 17.32
C THR A 133 23.20 5.11 16.01
N PRO A 134 23.32 3.86 15.53
CA PRO A 134 22.65 3.39 14.32
C PRO A 134 21.13 3.31 14.46
N VAL A 135 20.44 3.32 13.31
CA VAL A 135 19.08 2.78 13.21
C VAL A 135 19.20 1.27 13.13
N GLU A 136 18.51 0.57 14.02
CA GLU A 136 18.53 -0.90 14.10
C GLU A 136 17.11 -1.45 14.12
N PHE A 137 16.87 -2.47 13.31
CA PHE A 137 15.61 -3.20 13.28
C PHE A 137 15.88 -4.69 13.51
N GLN A 138 15.10 -5.28 14.41
CA GLN A 138 15.17 -6.71 14.69
C GLN A 138 13.78 -7.24 15.06
N PHE A 139 13.39 -8.36 14.44
CA PHE A 139 12.09 -9.00 14.67
C PHE A 139 10.90 -8.06 14.41
N VAL A 140 10.97 -7.31 13.32
CA VAL A 140 9.91 -6.40 12.86
C VAL A 140 9.59 -6.67 11.40
N PHE A 141 8.32 -6.53 11.00
CA PHE A 141 7.96 -6.58 9.59
C PHE A 141 8.46 -5.33 8.86
N ALA A 142 8.90 -5.47 7.61
CA ALA A 142 9.44 -4.37 6.83
C ALA A 142 8.42 -3.22 6.72
N MET A 143 7.14 -3.53 6.50
CA MET A 143 6.09 -2.51 6.44
C MET A 143 5.89 -1.76 7.77
N ASP A 144 6.04 -2.42 8.92
CA ASP A 144 5.93 -1.76 10.22
C ASP A 144 7.11 -0.81 10.47
N ALA A 145 8.32 -1.22 10.10
CA ALA A 145 9.51 -0.38 10.13
C ALA A 145 9.34 0.84 9.20
N ILE A 146 8.90 0.62 7.96
CA ILE A 146 8.61 1.68 6.99
C ILE A 146 7.57 2.66 7.52
N ASN A 147 6.45 2.17 8.07
CA ASN A 147 5.41 3.02 8.65
C ASN A 147 5.91 3.83 9.85
N THR A 148 6.81 3.27 10.65
CA THR A 148 7.44 3.99 11.76
C THR A 148 8.29 5.14 11.24
N VAL A 149 9.12 4.90 10.24
CA VAL A 149 9.98 5.93 9.60
C VAL A 149 9.13 7.01 8.94
N ALA A 150 8.16 6.62 8.12
CA ALA A 150 7.24 7.54 7.45
C ALA A 150 6.42 8.37 8.46
N GLY A 151 6.02 7.76 9.57
CA GLY A 151 5.28 8.42 10.65
C GLY A 151 6.06 9.55 11.35
N ILE A 152 7.39 9.50 11.40
CA ILE A 152 8.23 10.56 12.01
C ILE A 152 8.05 11.89 11.27
N ILE A 153 7.97 11.84 9.94
CA ILE A 153 7.85 13.01 9.07
C ILE A 153 6.43 13.23 8.53
N ALA A 154 5.47 12.41 8.97
CA ALA A 154 4.08 12.40 8.51
C ALA A 154 3.94 12.21 6.99
N TRP A 155 4.76 11.34 6.41
CA TRP A 155 4.71 10.96 5.00
C TRP A 155 3.98 9.63 4.81
N HIS A 156 3.70 9.30 3.55
CA HIS A 156 2.95 8.11 3.17
C HIS A 156 3.77 7.21 2.25
N VAL A 157 3.60 5.89 2.44
CA VAL A 157 4.08 4.85 1.52
C VAL A 157 2.88 4.12 0.93
N TYR A 158 2.81 4.02 -0.40
CA TYR A 158 1.72 3.33 -1.10
C TYR A 158 2.20 2.77 -2.45
N ALA A 159 1.56 1.72 -2.95
CA ALA A 159 1.77 1.25 -4.32
C ALA A 159 0.73 1.89 -5.26
N ASP A 160 1.16 2.31 -6.45
CA ASP A 160 0.23 2.69 -7.51
C ASP A 160 -0.28 1.46 -8.28
N HIS A 161 -1.27 1.69 -9.14
CA HIS A 161 -1.88 0.62 -9.94
C HIS A 161 -0.89 -0.10 -10.87
N THR A 162 0.25 0.53 -11.21
CA THR A 162 1.29 -0.05 -12.07
C THR A 162 2.28 -0.94 -11.30
N GLY A 163 2.15 -0.97 -9.97
CA GLY A 163 2.99 -1.72 -9.06
C GLY A 163 4.24 -0.97 -8.58
N LYS A 164 4.34 0.34 -8.86
CA LYS A 164 5.43 1.17 -8.36
C LYS A 164 5.09 1.69 -6.97
N VAL A 165 6.05 1.61 -6.04
CA VAL A 165 5.89 2.11 -4.68
C VAL A 165 6.34 3.56 -4.56
N TRP A 166 5.59 4.37 -3.84
CA TRP A 166 5.82 5.80 -3.67
C TRP A 166 6.02 6.15 -2.20
N PHE A 167 7.06 6.92 -1.89
CA PHE A 167 7.28 7.55 -0.59
C PHE A 167 7.13 9.06 -0.71
N LYS A 168 6.00 9.62 -0.25
CA LYS A 168 5.62 11.01 -0.57
C LYS A 168 4.99 11.77 0.60
N ASP A 169 5.16 13.09 0.55
CA ASP A 169 4.46 14.06 1.39
C ASP A 169 3.02 14.29 0.90
N ILE A 170 2.17 13.27 1.04
CA ILE A 170 0.74 13.40 0.70
C ILE A 170 0.00 13.94 1.91
N LYS A 171 -0.11 15.28 1.98
CA LYS A 171 -0.96 15.91 2.99
C LYS A 171 -2.42 15.80 2.57
N ALA A 172 -3.29 15.43 3.52
CA ALA A 172 -4.73 15.56 3.33
C ALA A 172 -5.05 17.01 2.90
N ALA A 173 -5.84 17.16 1.83
CA ALA A 173 -6.22 18.47 1.34
C ALA A 173 -6.80 19.31 2.49
N PRO A 174 -6.34 20.56 2.70
CA PRO A 174 -6.86 21.38 3.76
C PRO A 174 -8.37 21.56 3.59
N SER A 175 -9.08 21.69 4.71
CA SER A 175 -10.53 21.93 4.72
C SER A 175 -10.88 23.12 3.81
N GLY A 176 -11.64 22.85 2.75
CA GLY A 176 -12.05 23.86 1.75
C GLY A 176 -11.30 23.83 0.42
N ALA A 177 -10.23 23.04 0.29
CA ALA A 177 -9.60 22.80 -1.01
C ALA A 177 -10.33 21.66 -1.75
N PRO A 178 -10.86 21.89 -2.97
CA PRO A 178 -11.45 20.81 -3.75
C PRO A 178 -10.33 19.85 -4.19
N ALA A 179 -10.30 18.64 -3.61
CA ALA A 179 -9.44 17.55 -4.07
C ALA A 179 -9.86 17.04 -5.46
N ALA A 180 -11.14 17.18 -5.80
CA ALA A 180 -11.72 16.94 -7.11
C ALA A 180 -13.01 17.75 -7.25
N ALA A 181 -13.31 18.23 -8.46
CA ALA A 181 -14.58 18.87 -8.78
C ALA A 181 -15.45 17.88 -9.57
N TYR A 182 -16.64 17.59 -9.05
CA TYR A 182 -17.59 16.71 -9.72
C TYR A 182 -18.83 17.50 -10.14
N THR A 183 -19.29 17.25 -11.36
CA THR A 183 -20.54 17.81 -11.86
C THR A 183 -21.70 16.92 -11.45
N VAL A 184 -22.75 17.50 -10.86
CA VAL A 184 -23.99 16.82 -10.46
C VAL A 184 -25.14 17.14 -11.43
N GLY A 185 -26.15 16.28 -11.50
CA GLY A 185 -27.33 16.44 -12.37
C GLY A 185 -27.37 15.43 -13.53
N ALA A 186 -28.32 15.59 -14.46
CA ALA A 186 -28.56 14.62 -15.55
C ALA A 186 -27.40 14.49 -16.57
N ALA A 187 -26.51 15.48 -16.62
CA ALA A 187 -25.27 15.47 -17.42
C ALA A 187 -24.01 15.37 -16.54
N GLY A 188 -24.19 15.03 -15.26
CA GLY A 188 -23.12 14.89 -14.28
C GLY A 188 -22.52 13.48 -14.25
N ASN A 189 -21.38 13.35 -13.58
CA ASN A 189 -20.60 12.10 -13.53
C ASN A 189 -20.82 11.30 -12.24
N LEU A 190 -21.76 11.73 -11.38
CA LEU A 190 -22.02 11.10 -10.09
C LEU A 190 -23.41 10.47 -10.04
N ILE A 191 -23.45 9.20 -9.66
CA ILE A 191 -24.69 8.43 -9.50
C ILE A 191 -25.27 8.61 -8.09
N MET A 192 -24.40 8.63 -7.07
CA MET A 192 -24.80 8.75 -5.66
C MET A 192 -23.68 9.40 -4.84
N ILE A 193 -24.04 10.21 -3.85
CA ILE A 193 -23.13 10.73 -2.82
C ILE A 193 -23.71 10.35 -1.46
N SER A 194 -22.88 9.75 -0.60
CA SER A 194 -23.16 9.59 0.82
C SER A 194 -22.20 10.44 1.63
N ARG A 195 -22.71 11.18 2.62
CA ARG A 195 -21.91 12.01 3.52
C ARG A 195 -22.26 11.67 4.95
N ASN A 196 -21.26 11.19 5.70
CA ASN A 196 -21.35 10.99 7.13
C ASN A 196 -20.48 12.01 7.85
N THR A 197 -21.02 12.64 8.88
CA THR A 197 -20.28 13.53 9.78
C THR A 197 -20.44 13.04 11.20
N SER A 198 -19.34 12.87 11.94
CA SER A 198 -19.35 12.51 13.35
C SER A 198 -18.52 13.50 14.15
N THR A 199 -18.95 13.77 15.38
CA THR A 199 -18.24 14.58 16.37
C THR A 199 -17.53 13.75 17.44
N ASP A 200 -17.67 12.43 17.40
CA ASP A 200 -17.34 11.54 18.53
C ASP A 200 -15.83 11.48 18.82
N ASN A 201 -15.02 11.66 17.78
CA ASN A 201 -13.55 11.65 17.87
C ASN A 201 -12.92 13.04 17.78
N LEU A 202 -13.71 14.11 17.81
CA LEU A 202 -13.15 15.46 17.87
C LEU A 202 -12.54 15.69 19.27
N ARG A 203 -11.33 16.26 19.29
CA ARG A 203 -10.63 16.63 20.52
C ARG A 203 -10.26 18.11 20.44
N ASN A 204 -10.75 18.89 21.40
CA ASN A 204 -10.40 20.30 21.52
C ASN A 204 -8.99 20.50 22.11
N LYS A 205 -8.42 19.46 22.72
CA LYS A 205 -7.09 19.45 23.32
C LYS A 205 -6.54 18.02 23.35
N VAL A 206 -5.28 17.86 22.96
CA VAL A 206 -4.48 16.65 23.16
C VAL A 206 -3.27 17.06 24.02
N ILE A 207 -2.99 16.31 25.09
CA ILE A 207 -1.83 16.53 25.96
C ILE A 207 -0.96 15.28 25.87
N VAL A 208 0.30 15.46 25.51
CA VAL A 208 1.30 14.39 25.43
C VAL A 208 2.30 14.62 26.56
N PHE A 209 2.56 13.58 27.36
CA PHE A 209 3.57 13.60 28.41
C PHE A 209 4.82 12.88 27.91
N GLY A 210 5.99 13.50 28.10
CA GLY A 210 7.28 12.82 27.92
C GLY A 210 7.70 12.16 29.24
N GLU A 211 8.43 11.05 29.14
CA GLU A 211 9.12 10.49 30.29
C GLU A 211 10.30 11.40 30.65
N ARG A 212 10.46 11.67 31.94
CA ARG A 212 11.58 12.46 32.46
C ARG A 212 12.57 11.45 33.03
N GLU A 213 13.74 11.31 32.40
CA GLU A 213 14.81 10.47 32.93
C GLU A 213 15.08 10.85 34.40
N ILE A 214 15.11 9.84 35.28
CA ILE A 214 15.45 9.96 36.71
C ILE A 214 16.93 9.65 36.87
#